data_AF-A0A2D7VNW9-F1
#
_entry.id   AF-A0A2D7VNW9-F1
#
_cell.length_a   1.000
_cell.length_b   1.000
_cell.length_c   1.000
_cell.angle_alpha   90.00
_cell.angle_beta   90.00
_cell.angle_gamma   90.00
#
_symmetry.space_group_name_H-M   'P 1'
#
loop_
_entity.id
_entity.type
_entity.pdbx_description
1 polymer ?
#
loop_
_entity_poly.entity_id
_entity_poly.type
_entity_poly.pdbx_seq_one_letter_code
_entity_poly.pdbx_strand_id
1 'polypeptide(L)'
;MGLLAPGLLVGSAYGVTQTADQGLALALVSLGCDDADDASYVSEFPGVTLEPRQPLARGEQVFGWRQTLQLPNHRRAVLERIAPQGHLRRISVEIRDSDSNPLLVVLADQDCSLREARAIRYQDGRAESLLLLDGEFQPRADPVPMNPPFPAGKDSGQVAVALVDSGVNYLLPEISQHLARDAQGTPLGFDFWDMDARPFDAHPVRSEFFPQRHGTRTASIITREAPQTRLVPYRYPRPDMQRMEDLITHAVAAGVRVVNMSLGSNRESQWTAFEYAALRHPELLFVVSAGNNSRNIDLEPAYPAVVPLENMLVVSSVASDGYPAEGANWGKESVDLLVPGEHIAALNFLGETVEVSGSSYAAARVTALAARILLRTPDLTAAELRDEILSLAQPAPGNFVRHGLIAEPSDLVRQGDLQSLAIHSRSVWQDDYPDGGDVFMPTFVILGDSGWEMGRVQEIAQKAAALIRACGITVRPAGVLEVEANPSLRDFSRSNAKLLAGKVMPGGSRVFFIRDTLDRPAYDAVTFGTGNSRRNPELRFTVWITALTRDPHIALAHELVHVLLDDGAHSALPDNLMRADTAPGNLLLTPEQCTGMRDNARKNGLLH
;
A
#
# COMPACT_ATOMS: atom_id res chain seq x y z
N MET A 1 -13.05 -30.54 61.22
CA MET A 1 -13.50 -30.90 59.86
C MET A 1 -13.10 -29.77 58.93
N GLY A 2 -11.85 -29.82 58.44
CA GLY A 2 -11.34 -28.92 57.41
C GLY A 2 -11.04 -29.76 56.18
N LEU A 3 -11.53 -29.33 55.02
CA LEU A 3 -11.21 -29.89 53.72
C LEU A 3 -10.70 -28.75 52.85
N LEU A 4 -9.37 -28.66 52.78
CA LEU A 4 -8.63 -27.91 51.78
C LEU A 4 -8.63 -28.73 50.48
N ALA A 5 -9.03 -28.09 49.39
CA ALA A 5 -8.92 -28.63 48.04
C ALA A 5 -7.43 -28.67 47.62
N PRO A 6 -6.97 -29.72 46.90
CA PRO A 6 -5.60 -29.79 46.43
C PRO A 6 -5.41 -28.91 45.20
N GLY A 7 -4.32 -28.14 45.21
CA GLY A 7 -3.95 -27.19 44.16
C GLY A 7 -3.60 -27.87 42.84
N LEU A 8 -3.94 -27.17 41.75
CA LEU A 8 -3.46 -27.45 40.40
C LEU A 8 -1.93 -27.34 40.38
N LEU A 9 -1.28 -28.46 40.06
CA LEU A 9 0.09 -28.47 39.55
C LEU A 9 0.07 -27.85 38.15
N VAL A 10 0.61 -26.64 38.03
CA VAL A 10 1.04 -26.07 36.74
C VAL A 10 2.25 -26.87 36.29
N GLY A 11 2.01 -27.86 35.45
CA GLY A 11 3.06 -28.57 34.71
C GLY A 11 3.48 -27.73 33.51
N SER A 12 4.77 -27.35 33.48
CA SER A 12 5.49 -26.91 32.29
C SER A 12 5.28 -27.92 31.15
N ALA A 13 4.65 -27.49 30.05
CA ALA A 13 4.36 -28.32 28.88
C ALA A 13 5.05 -27.77 27.60
N TYR A 14 6.32 -27.40 27.71
CA TYR A 14 7.19 -27.09 26.56
C TYR A 14 8.37 -28.08 26.47
N GLY A 15 8.06 -29.37 26.61
CA GLY A 15 8.93 -30.45 26.12
C GLY A 15 8.33 -31.00 24.83
N VAL A 16 8.67 -30.41 23.69
CA VAL A 16 8.14 -30.84 22.38
C VAL A 16 8.82 -32.15 21.99
N THR A 17 8.06 -33.25 22.02
CA THR A 17 8.46 -34.47 21.32
C THR A 17 8.30 -34.19 19.82
N GLN A 18 9.38 -34.43 19.07
CA GLN A 18 9.40 -34.21 17.63
C GLN A 18 8.35 -35.11 16.95
N THR A 19 7.53 -34.55 16.06
CA THR A 19 6.52 -35.32 15.32
C THR A 19 7.19 -36.25 14.31
N ALA A 20 6.49 -37.31 13.89
CA ALA A 20 7.01 -38.27 12.91
C ALA A 20 7.41 -37.58 11.58
N ASP A 21 6.64 -36.60 11.13
CA ASP A 21 6.93 -35.86 9.89
C ASP A 21 8.16 -34.93 10.05
N GLN A 22 8.38 -34.35 11.23
CA GLN A 22 9.60 -33.56 11.52
C GLN A 22 10.84 -34.45 11.56
N GLY A 23 10.76 -35.64 12.17
CA GLY A 23 11.86 -36.62 12.16
C GLY A 23 12.20 -37.09 10.75
N LEU A 24 11.19 -37.40 9.94
CA LEU A 24 11.35 -37.73 8.51
C LEU A 24 12.04 -36.59 7.74
N ALA A 25 11.61 -35.35 7.95
CA ALA A 25 12.20 -34.19 7.27
C ALA A 25 13.69 -34.02 7.62
N LEU A 26 14.07 -34.17 8.89
CA LEU A 26 15.47 -34.09 9.31
C LEU A 26 16.35 -35.18 8.69
N ALA A 27 15.87 -36.42 8.66
CA ALA A 27 16.59 -37.53 8.03
C ALA A 27 16.81 -37.29 6.53
N LEU A 28 15.77 -36.80 5.82
CA LEU A 28 15.88 -36.44 4.41
C LEU A 28 16.81 -35.25 4.15
N VAL A 29 16.84 -34.25 5.05
CA VAL A 29 17.82 -33.16 4.98
C VAL A 29 19.24 -33.70 5.10
N SER A 30 19.49 -34.60 6.07
CA SER A 30 20.81 -35.23 6.24
C SER A 30 21.27 -35.97 4.98
N LEU A 31 20.40 -36.82 4.42
CA LEU A 31 20.72 -37.58 3.20
C LEU A 31 20.93 -36.68 1.98
N GLY A 32 20.15 -35.60 1.84
CA GLY A 32 20.35 -34.62 0.79
C GLY A 32 21.65 -33.84 0.94
N CYS A 33 22.08 -33.60 2.19
CA CYS A 33 23.33 -32.91 2.52
C CYS A 33 24.56 -33.69 2.11
N ASP A 34 24.54 -35.00 2.38
CA ASP A 34 25.58 -35.93 1.98
C ASP A 34 25.57 -36.24 0.47
N ASP A 35 24.59 -35.69 -0.28
CA ASP A 35 24.29 -36.05 -1.67
C ASP A 35 24.22 -37.58 -1.85
N ALA A 36 23.60 -38.24 -0.87
CA ALA A 36 23.62 -39.70 -0.71
C ALA A 36 23.05 -40.42 -1.93
N ASP A 37 23.48 -41.65 -2.18
CA ASP A 37 22.94 -42.47 -3.26
C ASP A 37 21.57 -43.09 -2.89
N ASP A 38 20.86 -43.61 -3.89
CA ASP A 38 19.54 -44.23 -3.68
C ASP A 38 19.58 -45.39 -2.66
N ALA A 39 20.71 -46.10 -2.55
CA ALA A 39 20.89 -47.18 -1.57
C ALA A 39 20.84 -46.67 -0.12
N SER A 40 21.39 -45.49 0.14
CA SER A 40 21.34 -44.84 1.46
C SER A 40 19.90 -44.50 1.86
N TYR A 41 19.07 -44.01 0.93
CA TYR A 41 17.65 -43.75 1.18
C TYR A 41 16.87 -45.04 1.45
N VAL A 42 17.14 -46.12 0.71
CA VAL A 42 16.48 -47.42 0.93
C VAL A 42 16.87 -48.03 2.28
N SER A 43 18.12 -47.81 2.72
CA SER A 43 18.58 -48.24 4.03
C SER A 43 17.92 -47.46 5.17
N GLU A 44 17.81 -46.14 5.04
CA GLU A 44 17.18 -45.28 6.06
C GLU A 44 15.66 -45.47 6.11
N PHE A 45 15.03 -45.67 4.95
CA PHE A 45 13.58 -45.82 4.83
C PHE A 45 13.22 -47.15 4.13
N PRO A 46 13.24 -48.30 4.84
CA PRO A 46 12.91 -49.59 4.25
C PRO A 46 11.53 -49.59 3.58
N GLY A 47 11.48 -49.89 2.28
CA GLY A 47 10.26 -49.90 1.47
C GLY A 47 9.93 -48.57 0.79
N VAL A 48 10.79 -47.55 0.89
CA VAL A 48 10.67 -46.32 0.10
C VAL A 48 10.78 -46.62 -1.39
N THR A 49 9.98 -45.92 -2.19
CA THR A 49 10.14 -45.87 -3.66
C THR A 49 10.67 -44.50 -4.05
N LEU A 50 11.80 -44.46 -4.77
CA LEU A 50 12.38 -43.22 -5.27
C LEU A 50 12.03 -43.01 -6.74
N GLU A 51 11.53 -41.84 -7.09
CA GLU A 51 11.47 -41.40 -8.48
C GLU A 51 12.87 -40.99 -8.96
N PRO A 52 13.16 -41.09 -10.28
CA PRO A 52 14.42 -40.62 -10.83
C PRO A 52 14.69 -39.14 -10.50
N ARG A 53 15.94 -38.80 -10.17
CA ARG A 53 16.34 -37.41 -9.96
C ARG A 53 16.06 -36.57 -11.20
N GLN A 54 15.35 -35.47 -11.01
CA GLN A 54 15.09 -34.46 -12.03
C GLN A 54 16.10 -33.32 -11.89
N PRO A 55 16.87 -32.98 -12.93
CA PRO A 55 17.79 -31.85 -12.85
C PRO A 55 17.02 -30.53 -12.74
N LEU A 56 17.49 -29.64 -11.85
CA LEU A 56 17.01 -28.27 -11.75
C LEU A 56 17.91 -27.39 -12.61
N ALA A 57 17.36 -26.83 -13.68
CA ALA A 57 18.11 -26.08 -14.68
C ALA A 57 17.49 -24.71 -15.02
N ARG A 58 18.34 -23.73 -15.37
CA ARG A 58 17.93 -22.44 -15.94
C ARG A 58 18.71 -22.24 -17.24
N GLY A 59 18.02 -22.33 -18.37
CA GLY A 59 18.69 -22.47 -19.66
C GLY A 59 19.48 -23.79 -19.69
N GLU A 60 20.74 -23.72 -20.11
CA GLU A 60 21.64 -24.90 -20.15
C GLU A 60 22.33 -25.20 -18.81
N GLN A 61 22.22 -24.29 -17.82
CA GLN A 61 22.92 -24.43 -16.55
C GLN A 61 22.10 -25.24 -15.54
N VAL A 62 22.60 -26.41 -15.16
CA VAL A 62 22.08 -27.21 -14.05
C VAL A 62 22.63 -26.65 -12.72
N PHE A 63 21.74 -26.38 -11.77
CA PHE A 63 22.07 -25.80 -10.46
C PHE A 63 21.66 -26.69 -9.29
N GLY A 64 21.12 -27.88 -9.54
CA GLY A 64 20.66 -28.78 -8.50
C GLY A 64 19.87 -29.95 -9.04
N TRP A 65 19.22 -30.68 -8.15
CA TRP A 65 18.30 -31.76 -8.48
C TRP A 65 17.10 -31.79 -7.54
N ARG A 66 16.00 -32.37 -8.01
CA ARG A 66 14.79 -32.70 -7.25
C ARG A 66 14.59 -34.22 -7.29
N GLN A 67 14.20 -34.81 -6.16
CA GLN A 67 13.83 -36.21 -6.06
C GLN A 67 12.53 -36.35 -5.29
N THR A 68 11.59 -37.13 -5.83
CA THR A 68 10.35 -37.49 -5.13
C THR A 68 10.53 -38.86 -4.49
N LEU A 69 10.06 -39.00 -3.26
CA LEU A 69 10.07 -40.26 -2.51
C LEU A 69 8.64 -40.60 -2.08
N GLN A 70 8.24 -41.85 -2.28
CA GLN A 70 7.01 -42.42 -1.73
C GLN A 70 7.38 -43.30 -0.55
N LEU A 71 6.92 -42.91 0.65
CA LEU A 71 7.33 -43.52 1.92
C LEU A 71 6.28 -44.57 2.34
N PRO A 72 6.69 -45.62 3.10
CA PRO A 72 5.79 -46.69 3.54
C PRO A 72 4.64 -46.23 4.43
N ASN A 73 4.79 -45.09 5.12
CA ASN A 73 3.77 -44.47 5.96
C ASN A 73 2.74 -43.65 5.15
N HIS A 74 2.64 -43.89 3.83
CA HIS A 74 1.79 -43.16 2.90
C HIS A 74 2.09 -41.66 2.82
N ARG A 75 3.30 -41.24 3.21
CA ARG A 75 3.79 -39.89 2.95
C ARG A 75 4.47 -39.84 1.59
N ARG A 76 4.35 -38.67 0.96
CA ARG A 76 5.16 -38.31 -0.20
C ARG A 76 6.11 -37.20 0.21
N ALA A 77 7.40 -37.38 -0.05
CA ALA A 77 8.40 -36.35 0.18
C ALA A 77 8.97 -35.84 -1.15
N VAL A 78 9.20 -34.53 -1.25
CA VAL A 78 9.93 -33.90 -2.36
C VAL A 78 11.16 -33.23 -1.77
N LEU A 79 12.33 -33.77 -2.13
CA LEU A 79 13.64 -33.25 -1.74
C LEU A 79 14.23 -32.47 -2.90
N GLU A 80 14.59 -31.21 -2.68
CA GLU A 80 15.40 -30.42 -3.62
C GLU A 80 16.75 -30.08 -3.02
N ARG A 81 17.81 -30.35 -3.78
CA ARG A 81 19.18 -29.96 -3.47
C ARG A 81 19.62 -28.89 -4.45
N ILE A 82 19.85 -27.67 -3.96
CA ILE A 82 20.37 -26.54 -4.74
C ILE A 82 21.87 -26.46 -4.51
N ALA A 83 22.65 -26.83 -5.52
CA ALA A 83 24.10 -26.90 -5.47
C ALA A 83 24.75 -26.47 -6.81
N PRO A 84 24.68 -25.19 -7.19
CA PRO A 84 25.32 -24.70 -8.40
C PRO A 84 26.82 -25.01 -8.37
N GLN A 85 27.33 -25.61 -9.45
CA GLN A 85 28.73 -26.04 -9.57
C GLN A 85 29.15 -27.05 -8.47
N GLY A 86 28.20 -27.78 -7.89
CA GLY A 86 28.45 -28.76 -6.83
C GLY A 86 28.52 -28.18 -5.42
N HIS A 87 28.54 -26.85 -5.27
CA HIS A 87 28.56 -26.19 -3.96
C HIS A 87 27.16 -26.07 -3.39
N LEU A 88 26.86 -26.79 -2.30
CA LEU A 88 25.57 -26.76 -1.64
C LEU A 88 25.23 -25.32 -1.21
N ARG A 89 23.99 -24.90 -1.49
CA ARG A 89 23.44 -23.60 -1.09
C ARG A 89 22.19 -23.75 -0.24
N ARG A 90 21.35 -24.74 -0.56
CA ARG A 90 20.09 -24.95 0.14
C ARG A 90 19.60 -26.37 -0.08
N ILE A 91 18.98 -26.92 0.95
CA ILE A 91 18.11 -28.09 0.85
C ILE A 91 16.69 -27.68 1.23
N SER A 92 15.71 -28.19 0.49
CA SER A 92 14.32 -28.12 0.90
C SER A 92 13.69 -29.50 0.87
N VAL A 93 13.00 -29.87 1.94
CA VAL A 93 12.20 -31.09 2.00
C VAL A 93 10.76 -30.69 2.25
N GLU A 94 9.89 -31.10 1.34
CA GLU A 94 8.44 -30.94 1.45
C GLU A 94 7.78 -32.29 1.68
N ILE A 95 6.88 -32.39 2.66
CA ILE A 95 6.14 -33.60 3.02
C ILE A 95 4.66 -33.36 2.75
N ARG A 96 4.05 -34.32 2.06
CA ARG A 96 2.62 -34.38 1.76
C ARG A 96 2.02 -35.69 2.28
N ASP A 97 0.71 -35.67 2.55
CA ASP A 97 -0.05 -36.88 2.82
C ASP A 97 -0.42 -37.67 1.54
N SER A 98 -1.19 -38.74 1.71
CA SER A 98 -1.67 -39.60 0.63
C SER A 98 -2.58 -38.90 -0.38
N ASP A 99 -3.29 -37.86 0.06
CA ASP A 99 -4.19 -37.05 -0.77
C ASP A 99 -3.44 -35.88 -1.41
N SER A 100 -2.11 -35.85 -1.27
CA SER A 100 -1.22 -34.78 -1.72
C SER A 100 -1.44 -33.43 -1.01
N ASN A 101 -2.04 -33.42 0.18
CA ASN A 101 -2.11 -32.22 0.99
C ASN A 101 -0.73 -31.89 1.57
N PRO A 102 -0.26 -30.64 1.45
CA PRO A 102 1.00 -30.20 2.04
C PRO A 102 0.92 -30.16 3.55
N LEU A 103 1.87 -30.81 4.23
CA LEU A 103 1.93 -30.91 5.69
C LEU A 103 3.05 -30.08 6.30
N LEU A 104 4.28 -30.27 5.81
CA LEU A 104 5.49 -29.66 6.34
C LEU A 104 6.47 -29.34 5.20
N VAL A 105 7.09 -28.17 5.23
CA VAL A 105 8.30 -27.86 4.46
C VAL A 105 9.39 -27.42 5.41
N VAL A 106 10.62 -27.88 5.17
CA VAL A 106 11.80 -27.47 5.92
C VAL A 106 12.87 -26.95 4.97
N LEU A 107 13.59 -25.91 5.39
CA LEU A 107 14.68 -25.29 4.65
C LEU A 107 15.96 -25.37 5.46
N ALA A 108 16.99 -26.01 4.90
CA ALA A 108 18.34 -26.05 5.44
C ALA A 108 19.32 -25.33 4.53
N ASP A 109 20.37 -24.76 5.11
CA ASP A 109 21.39 -24.01 4.39
C ASP A 109 22.58 -24.87 3.94
N GLN A 110 23.66 -24.22 3.50
CA GLN A 110 24.90 -24.86 3.05
C GLN A 110 25.63 -25.65 4.14
N ASP A 111 25.39 -25.33 5.42
CA ASP A 111 26.00 -25.98 6.58
C ASP A 111 25.07 -27.08 7.13
N CYS A 112 24.03 -27.44 6.38
CA CYS A 112 23.04 -28.45 6.75
C CYS A 112 22.27 -28.13 8.03
N SER A 113 22.28 -26.85 8.42
CA SER A 113 21.56 -26.37 9.58
C SER A 113 20.15 -25.98 9.17
N LEU A 114 19.14 -26.50 9.88
CA LEU A 114 17.77 -26.10 9.66
C LEU A 114 17.62 -24.62 10.00
N ARG A 115 17.07 -23.82 9.07
CA ARG A 115 16.90 -22.37 9.26
C ARG A 115 15.45 -22.00 9.53
N GLU A 116 14.53 -22.62 8.80
CA GLU A 116 13.10 -22.44 9.03
C GLU A 116 12.31 -23.67 8.59
N ALA A 117 11.13 -23.80 9.17
CA ALA A 117 10.13 -24.76 8.75
C ALA A 117 8.76 -24.10 8.70
N ARG A 118 7.86 -24.63 7.87
CA ARG A 118 6.46 -24.21 7.82
C ARG A 118 5.57 -25.42 7.76
N ALA A 119 4.47 -25.39 8.50
CA ALA A 119 3.51 -26.49 8.52
C ALA A 119 2.09 -25.98 8.28
N ILE A 120 1.23 -26.79 7.66
CA ILE A 120 -0.18 -26.46 7.47
C ILE A 120 -1.00 -27.35 8.40
N ARG A 121 -1.80 -26.71 9.25
CA ARG A 121 -2.77 -27.39 10.10
C ARG A 121 -4.08 -27.53 9.34
N TYR A 122 -4.62 -28.75 9.32
CA TYR A 122 -5.92 -29.04 8.74
C TYR A 122 -6.95 -29.31 9.83
N GLN A 123 -8.17 -28.86 9.58
CA GLN A 123 -9.34 -29.19 10.37
C GLN A 123 -10.48 -29.57 9.40
N ASP A 124 -11.11 -30.72 9.63
CA ASP A 124 -12.18 -31.25 8.77
C ASP A 124 -11.83 -31.26 7.27
N GLY A 125 -10.57 -31.62 6.95
CA GLY A 125 -10.04 -31.69 5.59
C GLY A 125 -9.74 -30.34 4.93
N ARG A 126 -9.82 -29.21 5.66
CA ARG A 126 -9.51 -27.88 5.14
C ARG A 126 -8.27 -27.29 5.80
N ALA A 127 -7.42 -26.64 5.00
CA ALA A 127 -6.29 -25.89 5.52
C ALA A 127 -6.78 -24.73 6.39
N GLU A 128 -6.51 -24.80 7.69
CA GLU A 128 -7.00 -23.85 8.69
C GLU A 128 -5.96 -22.75 8.90
N SER A 129 -4.70 -23.14 9.15
CA SER A 129 -3.63 -22.20 9.47
C SER A 129 -2.24 -22.67 8.99
N LEU A 130 -1.42 -21.71 8.59
CA LEU A 130 0.00 -21.85 8.32
C LEU A 130 0.81 -21.52 9.58
N LEU A 131 1.60 -22.47 10.04
CA LEU A 131 2.53 -22.34 11.15
C LEU A 131 3.90 -21.91 10.62
N LEU A 132 4.49 -20.89 11.24
CA LEU A 132 5.84 -20.42 10.94
C LEU A 132 6.77 -20.88 12.06
N LEU A 133 7.76 -21.71 11.74
CA LEU A 133 8.61 -22.40 12.70
C LEU A 133 10.09 -22.07 12.49
N ASP A 134 10.89 -22.10 13.56
CA ASP A 134 12.35 -21.99 13.51
C ASP A 134 13.05 -23.34 13.22
N GLY A 135 14.39 -23.37 13.34
CA GLY A 135 15.22 -24.55 13.11
C GLY A 135 15.00 -25.68 14.12
N GLU A 136 14.37 -25.37 15.26
CA GLU A 136 14.03 -26.28 16.34
C GLU A 136 12.52 -26.63 16.33
N PHE A 137 11.83 -26.27 15.25
CA PHE A 137 10.39 -26.43 15.04
C PHE A 137 9.53 -25.71 16.09
N GLN A 138 10.05 -24.67 16.74
CA GLN A 138 9.29 -23.83 17.65
C GLN A 138 8.55 -22.73 16.87
N PRO A 139 7.31 -22.38 17.26
CA PRO A 139 6.58 -21.29 16.63
C PRO A 139 7.30 -19.94 16.76
N ARG A 140 7.49 -19.25 15.63
CA ARG A 140 8.07 -17.90 15.57
C ARG A 140 7.05 -16.77 15.63
N ALA A 141 5.79 -17.10 15.33
CA ALA A 141 4.68 -16.16 15.25
C ALA A 141 3.36 -16.91 15.47
N ASP A 142 2.28 -16.15 15.64
CA ASP A 142 0.94 -16.72 15.69
C ASP A 142 0.60 -17.46 14.38
N PRO A 143 -0.18 -18.55 14.45
CA PRO A 143 -0.67 -19.26 13.27
C PRO A 143 -1.39 -18.30 12.30
N VAL A 144 -0.94 -18.29 11.06
CA VAL A 144 -1.53 -17.44 10.01
C VAL A 144 -2.76 -18.13 9.44
N PRO A 145 -3.96 -17.52 9.48
CA PRO A 145 -5.15 -18.11 8.88
C PRO A 145 -4.97 -18.38 7.38
N MET A 146 -5.56 -19.46 6.88
CA MET A 146 -5.51 -19.83 5.46
C MET A 146 -6.84 -19.58 4.74
N ASN A 147 -7.96 -19.89 5.40
CA ASN A 147 -9.31 -19.70 4.84
C ASN A 147 -10.34 -19.30 5.94
N PRO A 148 -10.12 -18.19 6.67
CA PRO A 148 -11.00 -17.76 7.75
C PRO A 148 -12.37 -17.30 7.21
N PRO A 149 -13.47 -17.41 7.97
CA PRO A 149 -14.73 -16.79 7.58
C PRO A 149 -14.59 -15.27 7.52
N PHE A 150 -15.42 -14.62 6.71
CA PHE A 150 -15.51 -13.15 6.72
C PHE A 150 -15.93 -12.62 8.10
N PRO A 151 -15.37 -11.48 8.56
CA PRO A 151 -15.86 -10.83 9.76
C PRO A 151 -17.28 -10.27 9.54
N ALA A 152 -18.06 -10.19 10.62
CA ALA A 152 -19.32 -9.46 10.62
C ALA A 152 -19.06 -7.96 10.41
N GLY A 153 -20.00 -7.25 9.79
CA GLY A 153 -19.84 -5.83 9.51
C GLY A 153 -21.06 -5.24 8.80
N LYS A 154 -20.99 -3.94 8.50
CA LYS A 154 -22.00 -3.21 7.73
C LYS A 154 -21.44 -2.83 6.38
N ASP A 155 -22.31 -2.74 5.39
CA ASP A 155 -21.97 -2.11 4.14
C ASP A 155 -22.04 -0.59 4.29
N SER A 156 -20.92 0.10 4.05
CA SER A 156 -20.78 1.54 4.30
C SER A 156 -20.38 2.34 3.05
N GLY A 157 -19.98 1.65 1.98
CA GLY A 157 -19.59 2.31 0.74
C GLY A 157 -20.79 2.59 -0.17
N GLN A 158 -20.52 3.26 -1.28
CA GLN A 158 -21.53 3.63 -2.28
C GLN A 158 -21.25 3.02 -3.65
N VAL A 159 -19.99 2.97 -4.07
CA VAL A 159 -19.58 2.40 -5.37
C VAL A 159 -18.95 1.03 -5.18
N ALA A 160 -19.52 0.01 -5.83
CA ALA A 160 -18.97 -1.34 -5.79
C ALA A 160 -17.80 -1.51 -6.77
N VAL A 161 -16.65 -1.94 -6.24
CA VAL A 161 -15.42 -2.18 -7.00
C VAL A 161 -14.96 -3.60 -6.74
N ALA A 162 -14.75 -4.36 -7.82
CA ALA A 162 -14.14 -5.67 -7.74
C ALA A 162 -12.62 -5.57 -7.72
N LEU A 163 -11.98 -6.36 -6.84
CA LEU A 163 -10.56 -6.61 -6.89
C LEU A 163 -10.32 -8.08 -7.24
N VAL A 164 -9.87 -8.35 -8.46
CA VAL A 164 -9.46 -9.68 -8.93
C VAL A 164 -7.97 -9.82 -8.71
N ASP A 165 -7.55 -10.60 -7.72
CA ASP A 165 -6.16 -10.72 -7.30
C ASP A 165 -5.95 -12.04 -6.52
N SER A 166 -4.85 -12.20 -5.78
CA SER A 166 -4.55 -13.35 -4.91
C SER A 166 -5.50 -13.54 -3.71
N GLY A 167 -6.59 -12.76 -3.64
CA GLY A 167 -7.49 -12.64 -2.49
C GLY A 167 -7.13 -11.42 -1.64
N VAL A 168 -7.84 -11.21 -0.53
CA VAL A 168 -7.65 -10.06 0.36
C VAL A 168 -7.64 -10.52 1.83
N ASN A 169 -6.69 -10.05 2.63
CA ASN A 169 -6.76 -10.19 4.08
C ASN A 169 -7.83 -9.24 4.63
N TYR A 170 -9.08 -9.71 4.57
CA TYR A 170 -10.24 -8.98 5.07
C TYR A 170 -10.36 -8.98 6.61
N LEU A 171 -9.39 -9.53 7.34
CA LEU A 171 -9.37 -9.43 8.80
C LEU A 171 -8.76 -8.10 9.28
N LEU A 172 -8.08 -7.35 8.39
CA LEU A 172 -7.55 -6.03 8.71
C LEU A 172 -8.70 -5.01 8.87
N PRO A 173 -8.78 -4.26 9.98
CA PRO A 173 -9.80 -3.23 10.19
C PRO A 173 -9.90 -2.22 9.04
N GLU A 174 -8.75 -1.81 8.49
CA GLU A 174 -8.60 -0.86 7.39
C GLU A 174 -9.19 -1.36 6.05
N ILE A 175 -9.47 -2.66 5.94
CA ILE A 175 -10.08 -3.28 4.77
C ILE A 175 -11.50 -3.75 5.10
N SER A 176 -11.69 -4.41 6.24
CA SER A 176 -12.95 -5.05 6.63
C SER A 176 -14.15 -4.10 6.63
N GLN A 177 -13.94 -2.82 6.97
CA GLN A 177 -14.96 -1.79 7.00
C GLN A 177 -15.48 -1.37 5.62
N HIS A 178 -14.73 -1.68 4.55
CA HIS A 178 -15.06 -1.34 3.16
C HIS A 178 -15.67 -2.51 2.40
N LEU A 179 -15.82 -3.69 3.00
CA LEU A 179 -16.34 -4.86 2.29
C LEU A 179 -17.79 -4.69 1.87
N ALA A 180 -18.05 -4.95 0.59
CA ALA A 180 -19.41 -4.99 0.04
C ALA A 180 -20.19 -6.17 0.63
N ARG A 181 -21.45 -5.93 0.99
CA ARG A 181 -22.38 -6.90 1.56
C ARG A 181 -23.76 -6.79 0.91
N ASP A 182 -24.51 -7.89 0.97
CA ASP A 182 -25.92 -7.91 0.62
C ASP A 182 -26.80 -7.25 1.70
N ALA A 183 -28.11 -7.23 1.48
CA ALA A 183 -29.09 -6.67 2.41
C ALA A 183 -29.15 -7.42 3.76
N GLN A 184 -28.64 -8.64 3.81
CA GLN A 184 -28.57 -9.48 5.00
C GLN A 184 -27.24 -9.31 5.75
N GLY A 185 -26.30 -8.54 5.21
CA GLY A 185 -24.97 -8.30 5.78
C GLY A 185 -23.92 -9.35 5.38
N THR A 186 -24.24 -10.25 4.45
CA THR A 186 -23.32 -11.26 3.91
C THR A 186 -22.37 -10.60 2.90
N PRO A 187 -21.05 -10.76 3.04
CA PRO A 187 -20.10 -10.22 2.06
C PRO A 187 -20.30 -10.81 0.65
N LEU A 188 -20.12 -9.96 -0.37
CA LEU A 188 -20.35 -10.31 -1.78
C LEU A 188 -19.12 -10.89 -2.50
N GLY A 189 -17.97 -10.98 -1.84
CA GLY A 189 -16.74 -11.52 -2.45
C GLY A 189 -16.77 -13.04 -2.62
N PHE A 190 -16.05 -13.55 -3.63
CA PHE A 190 -16.03 -14.98 -3.92
C PHE A 190 -14.64 -15.50 -4.31
N ASP A 191 -14.33 -16.70 -3.86
CA ASP A 191 -13.08 -17.40 -4.11
C ASP A 191 -13.25 -18.39 -5.27
N PHE A 192 -12.72 -18.05 -6.45
CA PHE A 192 -12.82 -18.94 -7.61
C PHE A 192 -11.69 -19.98 -7.68
N TRP A 193 -10.82 -20.05 -6.67
CA TRP A 193 -9.85 -21.13 -6.51
C TRP A 193 -10.43 -22.25 -5.63
N ASP A 194 -10.94 -21.91 -4.43
CA ASP A 194 -11.54 -22.88 -3.49
C ASP A 194 -13.05 -23.08 -3.71
N MET A 195 -13.66 -22.27 -4.58
CA MET A 195 -15.10 -22.28 -4.88
C MET A 195 -15.97 -22.04 -3.64
N ASP A 196 -15.60 -21.07 -2.82
CA ASP A 196 -16.34 -20.66 -1.63
C ASP A 196 -16.44 -19.12 -1.49
N ALA A 197 -17.20 -18.65 -0.51
CA ALA A 197 -17.36 -17.22 -0.24
C ALA A 197 -16.25 -16.69 0.69
N ARG A 198 -14.99 -17.09 0.50
CA ARG A 198 -13.85 -16.70 1.34
C ARG A 198 -12.59 -16.42 0.51
N PRO A 199 -12.57 -15.33 -0.29
CA PRO A 199 -11.45 -14.92 -1.14
C PRO A 199 -10.29 -14.35 -0.31
N PHE A 200 -9.77 -15.14 0.63
CA PHE A 200 -8.68 -14.74 1.51
C PHE A 200 -7.37 -14.74 0.73
N ASP A 201 -6.46 -13.84 1.10
CA ASP A 201 -5.23 -13.58 0.34
C ASP A 201 -4.18 -14.70 0.47
N ALA A 202 -4.54 -15.97 0.27
CA ALA A 202 -3.72 -17.16 0.50
C ALA A 202 -3.41 -17.92 -0.80
N HIS A 203 -3.33 -17.21 -1.93
CA HIS A 203 -3.24 -17.86 -3.23
C HIS A 203 -1.93 -18.65 -3.41
N PRO A 204 -1.98 -19.96 -3.70
CA PRO A 204 -0.82 -20.85 -3.57
C PRO A 204 0.01 -21.00 -4.86
N VAL A 205 0.13 -19.95 -5.72
CA VAL A 205 0.66 -20.04 -7.12
C VAL A 205 1.82 -21.03 -7.30
N ARG A 206 2.81 -20.97 -6.39
CA ARG A 206 4.00 -21.84 -6.41
C ARG A 206 4.10 -22.77 -5.21
N SER A 207 3.49 -22.39 -4.08
CA SER A 207 3.55 -23.16 -2.84
C SER A 207 2.48 -22.68 -1.88
N GLU A 208 1.80 -23.63 -1.26
CA GLU A 208 0.83 -23.41 -0.18
C GLU A 208 1.50 -22.90 1.11
N PHE A 209 2.81 -23.18 1.29
CA PHE A 209 3.60 -22.68 2.42
C PHE A 209 4.11 -21.25 2.24
N PHE A 210 4.15 -20.77 1.00
CA PHE A 210 4.61 -19.43 0.62
C PHE A 210 3.56 -18.75 -0.28
N PRO A 211 2.32 -18.54 0.24
CA PRO A 211 1.24 -17.99 -0.55
C PRO A 211 1.56 -16.57 -1.03
N GLN A 212 1.11 -16.24 -2.23
CA GLN A 212 1.16 -14.88 -2.74
C GLN A 212 0.19 -14.00 -1.95
N ARG A 213 0.68 -12.87 -1.45
CA ARG A 213 -0.09 -11.88 -0.67
C ARG A 213 -0.20 -10.53 -1.40
N HIS A 214 -0.55 -10.56 -2.69
CA HIS A 214 -0.53 -9.37 -3.54
C HIS A 214 -1.81 -8.54 -3.37
N GLY A 215 -2.97 -9.19 -3.35
CA GLY A 215 -4.26 -8.51 -3.29
C GLY A 215 -4.50 -7.70 -2.02
N THR A 216 -3.96 -8.07 -0.85
CA THR A 216 -4.07 -7.23 0.36
C THR A 216 -3.42 -5.85 0.16
N ARG A 217 -2.24 -5.81 -0.49
CA ARG A 217 -1.53 -4.56 -0.78
C ARG A 217 -2.33 -3.70 -1.75
N THR A 218 -2.82 -4.30 -2.84
CA THR A 218 -3.69 -3.65 -3.82
C THR A 218 -4.97 -3.10 -3.18
N ALA A 219 -5.64 -3.90 -2.36
CA ALA A 219 -6.86 -3.51 -1.65
C ALA A 219 -6.63 -2.31 -0.74
N SER A 220 -5.53 -2.30 0.02
CA SER A 220 -5.21 -1.20 0.94
C SER A 220 -5.01 0.15 0.22
N ILE A 221 -4.53 0.14 -1.02
CA ILE A 221 -4.39 1.35 -1.83
C ILE A 221 -5.77 1.81 -2.31
N ILE A 222 -6.60 0.89 -2.83
CA ILE A 222 -7.95 1.21 -3.30
C ILE A 222 -8.79 1.81 -2.16
N THR A 223 -8.83 1.16 -0.99
CA THR A 223 -9.65 1.63 0.14
C THR A 223 -9.13 2.93 0.75
N ARG A 224 -7.80 3.14 0.76
CA ARG A 224 -7.22 4.41 1.22
C ARG A 224 -7.52 5.56 0.27
N GLU A 225 -7.37 5.36 -1.04
CA GLU A 225 -7.56 6.43 -2.03
C GLU A 225 -9.03 6.66 -2.40
N ALA A 226 -9.92 5.70 -2.11
CA ALA A 226 -11.36 5.79 -2.29
C ALA A 226 -12.13 5.16 -1.10
N PRO A 227 -12.18 5.81 0.08
CA PRO A 227 -12.75 5.22 1.30
C PRO A 227 -14.25 4.95 1.25
N GLN A 228 -14.98 5.55 0.31
CA GLN A 228 -16.41 5.30 0.10
C GLN A 228 -16.69 4.12 -0.87
N THR A 229 -15.66 3.35 -1.21
CA THR A 229 -15.79 2.15 -2.05
C THR A 229 -16.36 0.98 -1.24
N ARG A 230 -17.25 0.19 -1.87
CA ARG A 230 -17.68 -1.14 -1.43
C ARG A 230 -16.80 -2.17 -2.15
N LEU A 231 -15.76 -2.67 -1.49
CA LEU A 231 -14.81 -3.61 -2.06
C LEU A 231 -15.44 -5.01 -2.17
N VAL A 232 -15.45 -5.56 -3.38
CA VAL A 232 -15.83 -6.94 -3.68
C VAL A 232 -14.56 -7.73 -4.00
N PRO A 233 -13.95 -8.44 -3.02
CA PRO A 233 -12.73 -9.20 -3.28
C PRO A 233 -13.04 -10.48 -4.07
N TYR A 234 -12.21 -10.78 -5.06
CA TYR A 234 -12.22 -12.05 -5.79
C TYR A 234 -10.83 -12.67 -5.78
N ARG A 235 -10.73 -13.93 -5.35
CA ARG A 235 -9.53 -14.72 -5.59
C ARG A 235 -9.64 -15.35 -6.96
N TYR A 236 -8.71 -14.98 -7.85
CA TYR A 236 -8.76 -15.33 -9.26
C TYR A 236 -8.64 -16.84 -9.54
N PRO A 237 -9.22 -17.34 -10.65
CA PRO A 237 -9.51 -18.75 -10.87
C PRO A 237 -8.33 -19.58 -11.39
N ARG A 238 -7.06 -19.27 -11.06
CA ARG A 238 -5.98 -20.18 -11.47
C ARG A 238 -6.18 -21.58 -10.84
N PRO A 239 -5.65 -22.65 -11.47
CA PRO A 239 -5.10 -22.69 -12.83
C PRO A 239 -6.17 -22.63 -13.95
N ASP A 240 -7.45 -22.78 -13.62
CA ASP A 240 -8.58 -22.83 -14.56
C ASP A 240 -9.13 -21.44 -14.92
N MET A 241 -8.36 -20.70 -15.73
CA MET A 241 -8.73 -19.34 -16.13
C MET A 241 -10.03 -19.25 -16.97
N GLN A 242 -10.63 -20.37 -17.40
CA GLN A 242 -11.93 -20.35 -18.09
C GLN A 242 -13.04 -19.83 -17.18
N ARG A 243 -12.92 -20.00 -15.86
CA ARG A 243 -13.88 -19.46 -14.86
C ARG A 243 -13.83 -17.94 -14.73
N MET A 244 -12.99 -17.23 -15.49
CA MET A 244 -13.08 -15.78 -15.55
C MET A 244 -14.44 -15.30 -16.05
N GLU A 245 -15.14 -16.09 -16.90
CA GLU A 245 -16.51 -15.79 -17.31
C GLU A 245 -17.49 -15.82 -16.12
N ASP A 246 -17.42 -16.86 -15.29
CA ASP A 246 -18.24 -16.98 -14.08
C ASP A 246 -17.93 -15.85 -13.08
N LEU A 247 -16.64 -15.51 -12.92
CA LEU A 247 -16.19 -14.42 -12.04
C LEU A 247 -16.76 -13.07 -12.47
N ILE A 248 -16.66 -12.73 -13.75
CA ILE A 248 -17.19 -11.47 -14.27
C ILE A 248 -18.71 -11.44 -14.14
N THR A 249 -19.40 -12.53 -14.46
CA THR A 249 -20.85 -12.66 -14.28
C THR A 249 -21.26 -12.44 -12.81
N HIS A 250 -20.49 -13.01 -11.87
CA HIS A 250 -20.71 -12.80 -10.44
C HIS A 250 -20.47 -11.33 -10.03
N ALA A 251 -19.44 -10.68 -10.58
CA ALA A 251 -19.19 -9.26 -10.35
C ALA A 251 -20.36 -8.37 -10.79
N VAL A 252 -20.95 -8.66 -11.95
CA VAL A 252 -22.16 -7.97 -12.44
C VAL A 252 -23.32 -8.17 -11.48
N ALA A 253 -23.58 -9.40 -11.04
CA ALA A 253 -24.63 -9.70 -10.07
C ALA A 253 -24.41 -9.01 -8.71
N ALA A 254 -23.16 -8.80 -8.31
CA ALA A 254 -22.77 -8.05 -7.12
C ALA A 254 -22.87 -6.52 -7.30
N GLY A 255 -23.32 -6.03 -8.45
CA GLY A 255 -23.50 -4.61 -8.74
C GLY A 255 -22.19 -3.84 -8.94
N VAL A 256 -21.10 -4.56 -9.26
CA VAL A 256 -19.78 -3.95 -9.52
C VAL A 256 -19.86 -3.02 -10.72
N ARG A 257 -19.10 -1.91 -10.66
CA ARG A 257 -18.96 -0.95 -11.77
C ARG A 257 -17.54 -0.88 -12.33
N VAL A 258 -16.54 -1.15 -11.48
CA VAL A 258 -15.12 -1.12 -11.84
C VAL A 258 -14.45 -2.41 -11.37
N VAL A 259 -13.68 -3.04 -12.23
CA VAL A 259 -12.94 -4.28 -11.95
C VAL A 259 -11.45 -4.00 -12.04
N ASN A 260 -10.75 -4.01 -10.91
CA ASN A 260 -9.29 -3.96 -10.89
C ASN A 260 -8.72 -5.36 -11.16
N MET A 261 -7.81 -5.44 -12.13
CA MET A 261 -7.14 -6.67 -12.52
C MET A 261 -5.62 -6.46 -12.59
N SER A 262 -4.97 -6.72 -11.46
CA SER A 262 -3.51 -6.63 -11.35
C SER A 262 -2.84 -7.99 -11.60
N LEU A 263 -3.27 -8.68 -12.66
CA LEU A 263 -2.80 -10.01 -13.04
C LEU A 263 -2.58 -10.11 -14.56
N GLY A 264 -1.66 -10.99 -14.97
CA GLY A 264 -1.33 -11.18 -16.38
C GLY A 264 -0.59 -12.48 -16.69
N SER A 265 -0.45 -12.78 -17.97
CA SER A 265 0.41 -13.85 -18.48
C SER A 265 0.85 -13.61 -19.92
N ASN A 266 1.79 -14.43 -20.40
CA ASN A 266 2.23 -14.44 -21.81
C ASN A 266 1.39 -15.39 -22.68
N ARG A 267 0.27 -15.91 -22.17
CA ARG A 267 -0.52 -16.94 -22.85
C ARG A 267 -1.93 -16.43 -23.14
N GLU A 268 -2.15 -15.99 -24.38
CA GLU A 268 -3.46 -15.56 -24.88
C GLU A 268 -4.60 -16.53 -24.56
N SER A 269 -4.36 -17.82 -24.76
CA SER A 269 -5.36 -18.88 -24.55
C SER A 269 -5.90 -18.96 -23.11
N GLN A 270 -5.24 -18.32 -22.14
CA GLN A 270 -5.73 -18.24 -20.76
C GLN A 270 -6.78 -17.14 -20.57
N TRP A 271 -6.95 -16.23 -21.53
CA TRP A 271 -7.72 -15.00 -21.39
C TRP A 271 -8.95 -14.92 -22.31
N THR A 272 -9.20 -15.93 -23.14
CA THR A 272 -10.37 -15.97 -24.03
C THR A 272 -11.69 -15.85 -23.29
N ALA A 273 -11.84 -16.52 -22.14
CA ALA A 273 -13.05 -16.41 -21.31
C ALA A 273 -13.23 -15.00 -20.71
N PHE A 274 -12.12 -14.36 -20.32
CA PHE A 274 -12.12 -12.97 -19.87
C PHE A 274 -12.57 -12.03 -21.00
N GLU A 275 -11.97 -12.14 -22.19
CA GLU A 275 -12.28 -11.30 -23.33
C GLU A 275 -13.76 -11.41 -23.72
N TYR A 276 -14.28 -12.64 -23.81
CA TYR A 276 -15.68 -12.89 -24.11
C TYR A 276 -16.62 -12.27 -23.07
N ALA A 277 -16.33 -12.47 -21.78
CA ALA A 277 -17.13 -11.91 -20.71
C ALA A 277 -17.08 -10.39 -20.66
N ALA A 278 -15.90 -9.79 -20.87
CA ALA A 278 -15.73 -8.34 -20.90
C ALA A 278 -16.50 -7.68 -22.06
N LEU A 279 -16.55 -8.33 -23.23
CA LEU A 279 -17.38 -7.90 -24.37
C LEU A 279 -18.88 -7.98 -24.09
N ARG A 280 -19.31 -8.98 -23.31
CA ARG A 280 -20.74 -9.16 -22.94
C ARG A 280 -21.20 -8.23 -21.83
N HIS A 281 -20.26 -7.63 -21.10
CA HIS A 281 -20.53 -6.73 -19.98
C HIS A 281 -19.92 -5.35 -20.21
N PRO A 282 -20.36 -4.62 -21.25
CA PRO A 282 -19.87 -3.27 -21.54
C PRO A 282 -20.17 -2.25 -20.42
N GLU A 283 -21.03 -2.58 -19.46
CA GLU A 283 -21.33 -1.78 -18.28
C GLU A 283 -20.21 -1.77 -17.22
N LEU A 284 -19.26 -2.70 -17.29
CA LEU A 284 -18.10 -2.79 -16.41
C LEU A 284 -16.89 -2.07 -17.00
N LEU A 285 -16.22 -1.24 -16.21
CA LEU A 285 -14.89 -0.74 -16.56
C LEU A 285 -13.81 -1.68 -16.00
N PHE A 286 -12.98 -2.24 -16.86
CA PHE A 286 -11.82 -3.06 -16.47
C PHE A 286 -10.56 -2.19 -16.39
N VAL A 287 -9.91 -2.17 -15.23
CA VAL A 287 -8.62 -1.48 -15.04
C VAL A 287 -7.54 -2.53 -14.89
N VAL A 288 -6.68 -2.66 -15.91
CA VAL A 288 -5.70 -3.75 -16.07
C VAL A 288 -4.29 -3.21 -15.95
N SER A 289 -3.41 -3.89 -15.20
CA SER A 289 -1.98 -3.52 -15.16
C SER A 289 -1.23 -3.99 -16.41
N ALA A 290 -0.32 -3.16 -16.92
CA ALA A 290 0.49 -3.49 -18.11
C ALA A 290 1.51 -4.62 -17.86
N GLY A 291 1.84 -4.91 -16.60
CA GLY A 291 2.85 -5.88 -16.18
C GLY A 291 4.23 -5.25 -15.93
N ASN A 292 5.13 -6.03 -15.35
CA ASN A 292 6.42 -5.55 -14.82
C ASN A 292 7.60 -6.40 -15.34
N ASN A 293 7.79 -6.46 -16.68
CA ASN A 293 8.83 -7.25 -17.33
C ASN A 293 9.81 -6.41 -18.19
N SER A 294 9.82 -5.09 -18.04
CA SER A 294 10.69 -4.16 -18.78
C SER A 294 10.64 -4.33 -20.30
N ARG A 295 9.44 -4.52 -20.86
CA ARG A 295 9.29 -4.76 -22.31
C ARG A 295 8.17 -3.96 -22.95
N ASN A 296 8.31 -3.79 -24.27
CA ASN A 296 7.26 -3.24 -25.12
C ASN A 296 6.22 -4.33 -25.43
N ILE A 297 5.01 -4.22 -24.87
CA ILE A 297 3.94 -5.21 -25.07
C ILE A 297 3.24 -5.10 -26.44
N ASP A 298 3.50 -4.05 -27.22
CA ASP A 298 3.11 -4.01 -28.64
C ASP A 298 3.95 -4.99 -29.49
N LEU A 299 5.15 -5.36 -29.00
CA LEU A 299 6.06 -6.29 -29.66
C LEU A 299 6.10 -7.66 -28.97
N GLU A 300 5.99 -7.67 -27.64
CA GLU A 300 6.00 -8.86 -26.80
C GLU A 300 4.74 -8.91 -25.91
N PRO A 301 3.61 -9.43 -26.45
CA PRO A 301 2.30 -9.31 -25.82
C PRO A 301 2.21 -9.80 -24.38
N ALA A 302 1.51 -9.03 -23.55
CA ALA A 302 1.05 -9.42 -22.21
C ALA A 302 -0.48 -9.42 -22.18
N TYR A 303 -1.08 -10.52 -21.76
CA TYR A 303 -2.54 -10.67 -21.69
C TYR A 303 -3.02 -10.54 -20.24
N PRO A 304 -4.16 -9.85 -20.00
CA PRO A 304 -5.09 -9.33 -20.99
C PRO A 304 -4.77 -7.89 -21.45
N ALA A 305 -3.62 -7.32 -21.05
CA ALA A 305 -3.28 -5.92 -21.32
C ALA A 305 -3.27 -5.54 -22.82
N VAL A 306 -3.03 -6.47 -23.74
CA VAL A 306 -3.09 -6.20 -25.19
C VAL A 306 -4.47 -6.40 -25.82
N VAL A 307 -5.48 -6.85 -25.07
CA VAL A 307 -6.81 -7.15 -25.62
C VAL A 307 -7.53 -5.82 -25.95
N PRO A 308 -8.00 -5.60 -27.19
CA PRO A 308 -8.55 -4.30 -27.58
C PRO A 308 -10.03 -4.15 -27.17
N LEU A 309 -10.28 -3.82 -25.90
CA LEU A 309 -11.63 -3.65 -25.34
C LEU A 309 -11.95 -2.16 -25.09
N GLU A 310 -13.12 -1.69 -25.53
CA GLU A 310 -13.56 -0.30 -25.34
C GLU A 310 -13.84 0.05 -23.88
N ASN A 311 -14.20 -0.94 -23.07
CA ASN A 311 -14.45 -0.80 -21.63
C ASN A 311 -13.25 -1.21 -20.77
N MET A 312 -12.03 -1.11 -21.32
CA MET A 312 -10.79 -1.41 -20.60
C MET A 312 -9.80 -0.24 -20.60
N LEU A 313 -9.10 -0.08 -19.49
CA LEU A 313 -7.98 0.84 -19.29
C LEU A 313 -6.73 0.07 -18.89
N VAL A 314 -5.68 0.18 -19.69
CA VAL A 314 -4.39 -0.47 -19.44
C VAL A 314 -3.42 0.54 -18.84
N VAL A 315 -2.96 0.25 -17.63
CA VAL A 315 -2.20 1.20 -16.80
C VAL A 315 -0.79 0.66 -16.55
N SER A 316 0.21 1.48 -16.86
CA SER A 316 1.61 1.23 -16.51
C SER A 316 2.10 2.20 -15.43
N SER A 317 3.21 1.85 -14.78
CA SER A 317 3.81 2.64 -13.72
C SER A 317 4.78 3.68 -14.27
N VAL A 318 4.83 4.86 -13.67
CA VAL A 318 5.72 5.96 -14.07
C VAL A 318 6.81 6.21 -13.03
N ALA A 319 8.04 6.45 -13.50
CA ALA A 319 9.14 6.94 -12.69
C ALA A 319 9.03 8.45 -12.44
N SER A 320 9.87 8.95 -11.53
CA SER A 320 9.84 10.36 -11.12
C SER A 320 10.26 11.36 -12.21
N ASP A 321 10.82 10.88 -13.33
CA ASP A 321 11.21 11.64 -14.51
C ASP A 321 10.13 11.65 -15.61
N GLY A 322 9.00 10.98 -15.39
CA GLY A 322 7.88 10.89 -16.33
C GLY A 322 7.96 9.75 -17.34
N TYR A 323 9.04 8.97 -17.34
CA TYR A 323 9.19 7.78 -18.19
C TYR A 323 8.55 6.55 -17.52
N PRO A 324 8.27 5.46 -18.26
CA PRO A 324 7.89 4.19 -17.63
C PRO A 324 8.88 3.80 -16.54
N ALA A 325 8.37 3.35 -15.39
CA ALA A 325 9.20 2.95 -14.27
C ALA A 325 10.11 1.77 -14.63
N GLU A 326 11.22 1.62 -13.88
CA GLU A 326 12.07 0.44 -14.01
C GLU A 326 11.23 -0.82 -13.74
N GLY A 327 11.33 -1.81 -14.62
CA GLY A 327 10.47 -3.00 -14.56
C GLY A 327 9.15 -2.85 -15.31
N ALA A 328 8.57 -1.66 -15.46
CA ALA A 328 7.24 -1.51 -16.04
C ALA A 328 7.20 -1.82 -17.54
N ASN A 329 6.13 -2.47 -17.99
CA ASN A 329 5.86 -2.66 -19.42
C ASN A 329 5.30 -1.39 -20.04
N TRP A 330 5.54 -1.18 -21.34
CA TRP A 330 4.99 -0.05 -22.10
C TRP A 330 4.47 -0.51 -23.45
N GLY A 331 3.77 0.35 -24.17
CA GLY A 331 3.21 0.06 -25.48
C GLY A 331 2.41 1.27 -25.95
N LYS A 332 2.81 1.88 -27.07
CA LYS A 332 2.14 3.08 -27.59
C LYS A 332 0.71 2.76 -28.01
N GLU A 333 0.46 1.54 -28.44
CA GLU A 333 -0.88 1.07 -28.80
C GLU A 333 -1.57 0.37 -27.64
N SER A 334 -0.89 -0.53 -26.93
CA SER A 334 -1.56 -1.40 -25.96
C SER A 334 -1.69 -0.81 -24.55
N VAL A 335 -0.91 0.22 -24.19
CA VAL A 335 -0.95 0.84 -22.86
C VAL A 335 -1.56 2.23 -22.94
N ASP A 336 -2.63 2.48 -22.18
CA ASP A 336 -3.34 3.75 -22.23
C ASP A 336 -2.61 4.84 -21.45
N LEU A 337 -2.22 4.56 -20.21
CA LEU A 337 -1.76 5.57 -19.24
C LEU A 337 -0.51 5.17 -18.45
N LEU A 338 0.29 6.17 -18.11
CA LEU A 338 1.33 6.14 -17.09
C LEU A 338 0.80 6.77 -15.79
N VAL A 339 0.93 6.06 -14.66
CA VAL A 339 0.45 6.50 -13.35
C VAL A 339 1.47 6.14 -12.26
N PRO A 340 1.72 6.97 -11.23
CA PRO A 340 2.68 6.58 -10.20
C PRO A 340 2.22 5.35 -9.44
N GLY A 341 2.96 4.25 -9.64
CA GLY A 341 2.83 2.99 -8.92
C GLY A 341 4.13 2.59 -8.21
N GLU A 342 5.12 3.49 -8.17
CA GLU A 342 6.41 3.28 -7.52
C GLU A 342 6.48 3.92 -6.14
N HIS A 343 7.13 3.24 -5.20
CA HIS A 343 7.33 3.73 -3.83
C HIS A 343 6.01 4.12 -3.13
N ILE A 344 4.95 3.36 -3.37
CA ILE A 344 3.61 3.61 -2.84
C ILE A 344 3.51 2.92 -1.48
N ALA A 345 3.06 3.65 -0.45
CA ALA A 345 2.72 3.03 0.82
C ALA A 345 1.52 2.07 0.63
N ALA A 346 1.57 0.89 1.23
CA ALA A 346 0.48 -0.08 1.25
C ALA A 346 0.54 -0.88 2.56
N LEU A 347 -0.55 -1.54 2.92
CA LEU A 347 -0.54 -2.52 4.01
C LEU A 347 -0.08 -3.87 3.47
N ASN A 348 0.87 -4.50 4.15
CA ASN A 348 1.20 -5.90 3.89
C ASN A 348 0.12 -6.82 4.50
N PHE A 349 0.31 -8.12 4.34
CA PHE A 349 -0.63 -9.11 4.87
C PHE A 349 -0.82 -9.02 6.40
N LEU A 350 0.19 -8.57 7.15
CA LEU A 350 0.14 -8.44 8.61
C LEU A 350 -0.45 -7.08 9.07
N GLY A 351 -0.84 -6.20 8.14
CA GLY A 351 -1.32 -4.86 8.46
C GLY A 351 -0.22 -3.83 8.68
N GLU A 352 1.05 -4.17 8.40
CA GLU A 352 2.17 -3.24 8.53
C GLU A 352 2.28 -2.38 7.27
N THR A 353 2.62 -1.10 7.44
CA THR A 353 2.89 -0.22 6.31
C THR A 353 4.21 -0.62 5.65
N VAL A 354 4.15 -0.93 4.37
CA VAL A 354 5.29 -1.27 3.51
C VAL A 354 5.27 -0.40 2.26
N GLU A 355 6.43 -0.25 1.65
CA GLU A 355 6.56 0.40 0.35
C GLU A 355 6.44 -0.66 -0.77
N VAL A 356 5.65 -0.34 -1.81
CA VAL A 356 5.38 -1.23 -2.93
C VAL A 356 5.54 -0.52 -4.27
N SER A 357 5.94 -1.29 -5.28
CA SER A 357 6.29 -0.81 -6.62
C SER A 357 5.72 -1.70 -7.73
N GLY A 358 5.23 -1.08 -8.81
CA GLY A 358 4.78 -1.76 -10.03
C GLY A 358 3.43 -1.29 -10.58
N SER A 359 3.19 -1.63 -11.85
CA SER A 359 1.96 -1.30 -12.59
C SER A 359 0.68 -1.82 -11.92
N SER A 360 0.75 -2.89 -11.13
CA SER A 360 -0.34 -3.39 -10.29
C SER A 360 -0.91 -2.32 -9.35
N TYR A 361 -0.04 -1.50 -8.76
CA TYR A 361 -0.42 -0.45 -7.81
C TYR A 361 -0.84 0.83 -8.54
N ALA A 362 -0.26 1.11 -9.71
CA ALA A 362 -0.73 2.14 -10.62
C ALA A 362 -2.20 1.89 -11.04
N ALA A 363 -2.54 0.64 -11.42
CA ALA A 363 -3.91 0.22 -11.73
C ALA A 363 -4.86 0.37 -10.52
N ALA A 364 -4.38 0.06 -9.31
CA ALA A 364 -5.14 0.25 -8.07
C ALA A 364 -5.54 1.73 -7.85
N ARG A 365 -4.61 2.66 -8.11
CA ARG A 365 -4.88 4.10 -8.01
C ARG A 365 -5.85 4.60 -9.08
N VAL A 366 -5.76 4.08 -10.31
CA VAL A 366 -6.75 4.37 -11.37
C VAL A 366 -8.12 3.80 -11.02
N THR A 367 -8.17 2.62 -10.40
CA THR A 367 -9.42 2.05 -9.88
C THR A 367 -10.05 2.96 -8.82
N ALA A 368 -9.24 3.47 -7.87
CA ALA A 368 -9.71 4.42 -6.87
C ALA A 368 -10.15 5.77 -7.49
N LEU A 369 -9.49 6.23 -8.55
CA LEU A 369 -9.92 7.38 -9.35
C LEU A 369 -11.29 7.13 -10.00
N ALA A 370 -11.47 5.99 -10.68
CA ALA A 370 -12.73 5.60 -11.30
C ALA A 370 -13.89 5.54 -10.28
N ALA A 371 -13.65 4.92 -9.12
CA ALA A 371 -14.63 4.83 -8.05
C ALA A 371 -15.07 6.22 -7.55
N ARG A 372 -14.12 7.15 -7.35
CA ARG A 372 -14.46 8.50 -6.90
C ARG A 372 -15.15 9.34 -7.98
N ILE A 373 -14.89 9.12 -9.27
CA ILE A 373 -15.66 9.76 -10.35
C ILE A 373 -17.12 9.29 -10.28
N LEU A 374 -17.35 7.98 -10.12
CA LEU A 374 -18.70 7.40 -9.98
C LEU A 374 -19.46 7.85 -8.73
N LEU A 375 -18.77 8.22 -7.66
CA LEU A 375 -19.42 8.83 -6.48
C LEU A 375 -20.10 10.17 -6.82
N ARG A 376 -19.58 10.91 -7.81
CA ARG A 376 -20.10 12.22 -8.21
C ARG A 376 -21.06 12.12 -9.39
N THR A 377 -20.75 11.22 -10.32
CA THR A 377 -21.52 11.02 -11.54
C THR A 377 -21.85 9.53 -11.68
N PRO A 378 -22.81 9.01 -10.89
CA PRO A 378 -23.07 7.57 -10.79
C PRO A 378 -23.62 6.96 -12.10
N ASP A 379 -24.24 7.78 -12.94
CA ASP A 379 -24.93 7.36 -14.17
C ASP A 379 -24.00 7.22 -15.39
N LEU A 380 -22.70 7.53 -15.26
CA LEU A 380 -21.74 7.34 -16.35
C LEU A 380 -21.73 5.88 -16.79
N THR A 381 -21.76 5.62 -18.09
CA THR A 381 -21.42 4.32 -18.66
C THR A 381 -19.93 4.00 -18.46
N ALA A 382 -19.51 2.74 -18.63
CA ALA A 382 -18.09 2.40 -18.50
C ALA A 382 -17.21 3.12 -19.54
N ALA A 383 -17.72 3.29 -20.77
CA ALA A 383 -17.04 4.04 -21.83
C ALA A 383 -16.90 5.53 -21.47
N GLU A 384 -17.96 6.18 -20.99
CA GLU A 384 -17.88 7.58 -20.55
C GLU A 384 -16.97 7.75 -19.34
N LEU A 385 -16.99 6.81 -18.38
CA LEU A 385 -16.07 6.80 -17.25
C LEU A 385 -14.62 6.65 -17.69
N ARG A 386 -14.35 5.77 -18.66
CA ARG A 386 -13.04 5.60 -19.28
C ARG A 386 -12.58 6.90 -19.92
N ASP A 387 -13.41 7.52 -20.74
CA ASP A 387 -13.07 8.76 -21.44
C ASP A 387 -12.86 9.93 -20.47
N GLU A 388 -13.66 10.02 -19.40
CA GLU A 388 -13.47 11.00 -18.33
C GLU A 388 -12.08 10.81 -17.68
N ILE A 389 -11.66 9.57 -17.39
CA ILE A 389 -10.33 9.30 -16.84
C ILE A 389 -9.23 9.68 -17.83
N LEU A 390 -9.37 9.31 -19.11
CA LEU A 390 -8.39 9.63 -20.14
C LEU A 390 -8.27 11.13 -20.40
N SER A 391 -9.35 11.90 -20.23
CA SER A 391 -9.34 13.36 -20.35
C SER A 391 -8.44 14.05 -19.33
N LEU A 392 -8.12 13.37 -18.22
CA LEU A 392 -7.23 13.86 -17.16
C LEU A 392 -5.74 13.66 -17.49
N ALA A 393 -5.43 12.93 -18.57
CA ALA A 393 -4.07 12.63 -18.95
C ALA A 393 -3.33 13.87 -19.44
N GLN A 394 -2.08 13.99 -19.02
CA GLN A 394 -1.13 15.02 -19.45
C GLN A 394 -0.10 14.41 -20.39
N PRO A 395 0.53 15.21 -21.27
CA PRO A 395 1.61 14.72 -22.11
C PRO A 395 2.71 14.04 -21.29
N ALA A 396 3.12 12.85 -21.72
CA ALA A 396 4.24 12.10 -21.15
C ALA A 396 5.45 12.15 -22.10
N PRO A 397 6.69 12.22 -21.57
CA PRO A 397 7.89 12.18 -22.40
C PRO A 397 8.03 10.83 -23.13
N GLY A 398 8.65 10.86 -24.31
CA GLY A 398 9.07 9.66 -25.03
C GLY A 398 7.98 8.84 -25.72
N ASN A 399 6.71 9.25 -25.67
CA ASN A 399 5.59 8.60 -26.39
C ASN A 399 5.50 7.07 -26.13
N PHE A 400 5.71 6.64 -24.88
CA PHE A 400 5.68 5.21 -24.51
C PHE A 400 4.28 4.62 -24.36
N VAL A 401 3.26 5.46 -24.23
CA VAL A 401 1.85 5.07 -23.99
C VAL A 401 0.91 5.90 -24.87
N ARG A 402 -0.34 5.45 -25.02
CA ARG A 402 -1.33 6.04 -25.92
C ARG A 402 -1.72 7.47 -25.53
N HIS A 403 -2.15 7.67 -24.28
CA HIS A 403 -2.81 8.92 -23.84
C HIS A 403 -1.96 9.82 -22.92
N GLY A 404 -0.88 9.29 -22.35
CA GLY A 404 0.07 10.07 -21.55
C GLY A 404 0.08 9.67 -20.08
N LEU A 405 0.29 10.63 -19.17
CA LEU A 405 0.44 10.37 -17.75
C LEU A 405 -0.63 11.06 -16.91
N ILE A 406 -1.07 10.39 -15.84
CA ILE A 406 -1.83 10.99 -14.75
C ILE A 406 -0.89 11.08 -13.54
N ALA A 407 -0.35 12.27 -13.29
CA ALA A 407 0.69 12.49 -12.28
C ALA A 407 0.18 12.24 -10.85
N GLU A 408 -1.07 12.58 -10.55
CA GLU A 408 -1.67 12.38 -9.23
C GLU A 408 -3.15 11.99 -9.34
N PRO A 409 -3.46 10.69 -9.52
CA PRO A 409 -4.85 10.21 -9.57
C PRO A 409 -5.65 10.65 -8.35
N SER A 410 -5.04 10.67 -7.15
CA SER A 410 -5.64 11.11 -5.89
C SER A 410 -6.10 12.58 -5.90
N ASP A 411 -5.58 13.42 -6.81
CA ASP A 411 -5.86 14.86 -6.85
C ASP A 411 -7.01 15.20 -7.80
N LEU A 412 -7.31 14.33 -8.77
CA LEU A 412 -8.06 14.72 -9.97
C LEU A 412 -9.56 14.53 -9.89
N VAL A 413 -10.07 13.97 -8.79
CA VAL A 413 -11.51 13.99 -8.45
C VAL A 413 -11.80 15.18 -7.53
N ARG A 414 -11.32 16.38 -7.87
CA ARG A 414 -11.48 17.56 -7.00
C ARG A 414 -11.96 18.84 -7.65
N GLN A 415 -12.32 18.88 -8.94
CA GLN A 415 -13.00 20.07 -9.46
C GLN A 415 -14.29 20.40 -8.68
N GLY A 416 -15.09 19.39 -8.30
CA GLY A 416 -16.25 19.58 -7.41
C GLY A 416 -15.86 20.03 -5.99
N ASP A 417 -14.81 19.46 -5.41
CA ASP A 417 -14.31 19.89 -4.09
C ASP A 417 -13.78 21.33 -4.13
N LEU A 418 -13.12 21.73 -5.22
CA LEU A 418 -12.65 23.11 -5.44
C LEU A 418 -13.80 24.07 -5.74
N GLN A 419 -14.88 23.63 -6.41
CA GLN A 419 -16.11 24.42 -6.58
C GLN A 419 -16.86 24.60 -5.26
N SER A 420 -16.74 23.64 -4.33
CA SER A 420 -17.31 23.74 -2.99
C SER A 420 -16.51 24.65 -2.05
N LEU A 421 -15.29 25.07 -2.44
CA LEU A 421 -14.50 25.99 -1.62
C LEU A 421 -15.18 27.36 -1.54
N ALA A 422 -15.67 27.71 -0.36
CA ALA A 422 -16.09 29.07 -0.06
C ALA A 422 -15.01 29.75 0.79
N ILE A 423 -14.38 30.78 0.23
CA ILE A 423 -13.32 31.55 0.88
C ILE A 423 -13.92 32.85 1.39
N HIS A 424 -13.91 33.03 2.70
CA HIS A 424 -14.40 34.23 3.36
C HIS A 424 -13.22 35.01 3.94
N SER A 425 -13.00 36.22 3.43
CA SER A 425 -12.07 37.15 4.07
C SER A 425 -12.65 37.60 5.40
N ARG A 426 -11.83 37.55 6.44
CA ARG A 426 -12.17 38.06 7.78
C ARG A 426 -11.35 39.32 8.06
N SER A 427 -11.86 40.12 8.99
CA SER A 427 -11.14 41.28 9.47
C SER A 427 -9.83 40.83 10.10
N VAL A 428 -8.73 41.43 9.67
CA VAL A 428 -7.44 41.23 10.32
C VAL A 428 -7.56 41.74 11.76
N TRP A 429 -7.07 40.96 12.72
CA TRP A 429 -7.10 41.39 14.12
C TRP A 429 -6.19 42.62 14.32
N GLN A 430 -6.69 43.60 15.06
CA GLN A 430 -5.95 44.82 15.37
C GLN A 430 -5.04 44.56 16.57
N ASP A 431 -3.73 44.52 16.32
CA ASP A 431 -2.72 44.55 17.38
C ASP A 431 -1.85 45.80 17.23
N ASP A 432 -1.29 46.24 18.35
CA ASP A 432 -0.27 47.29 18.38
C ASP A 432 1.07 46.70 17.92
N TYR A 433 1.38 46.88 16.64
CA TYR A 433 2.64 46.46 16.05
C TYR A 433 3.62 47.64 16.11
N PRO A 434 4.86 47.44 16.62
CA PRO A 434 5.84 48.51 16.67
C PRO A 434 6.15 49.05 15.28
N ASP A 435 6.24 50.38 15.15
CA ASP A 435 6.58 51.06 13.91
C ASP A 435 8.08 50.87 13.56
N GLY A 436 8.35 50.37 12.35
CA GLY A 436 9.70 50.19 11.79
C GLY A 436 10.32 48.80 12.02
N GLY A 437 11.24 48.39 11.14
CA GLY A 437 11.91 47.09 11.17
C GLY A 437 11.46 46.14 10.04
N ASP A 438 12.03 44.94 10.00
CA ASP A 438 11.65 43.91 9.01
C ASP A 438 10.25 43.36 9.34
N VAL A 439 9.31 43.43 8.40
CA VAL A 439 7.95 42.91 8.61
C VAL A 439 7.69 41.67 7.77
N PHE A 440 7.35 40.55 8.43
CA PHE A 440 6.89 39.32 7.77
C PHE A 440 5.37 39.24 7.83
N MET A 441 4.72 39.12 6.67
CA MET A 441 3.26 39.20 6.57
C MET A 441 2.61 37.94 5.97
N PRO A 442 2.50 36.83 6.72
CA PRO A 442 1.81 35.64 6.22
C PRO A 442 0.29 35.85 6.19
N THR A 443 -0.39 35.18 5.26
CA THR A 443 -1.85 35.03 5.28
C THR A 443 -2.22 33.80 6.11
N PHE A 444 -3.10 33.96 7.09
CA PHE A 444 -3.61 32.83 7.88
C PHE A 444 -4.88 32.28 7.24
N VAL A 445 -4.93 30.98 7.03
CA VAL A 445 -6.02 30.25 6.41
C VAL A 445 -6.56 29.24 7.41
N ILE A 446 -7.81 29.39 7.81
CA ILE A 446 -8.46 28.52 8.79
C ILE A 446 -9.52 27.70 8.06
N LEU A 447 -9.37 26.38 8.03
CA LEU A 447 -10.39 25.52 7.43
C LEU A 447 -11.61 25.40 8.37
N GLY A 448 -12.81 25.54 7.82
CA GLY A 448 -14.07 25.30 8.54
C GLY A 448 -14.15 23.86 9.08
N ASP A 449 -14.79 23.69 10.23
CA ASP A 449 -14.92 22.41 10.95
C ASP A 449 -13.60 21.66 11.20
N SER A 450 -12.47 22.37 11.25
CA SER A 450 -11.15 21.76 11.48
C SER A 450 -10.80 21.59 12.96
N GLY A 451 -11.62 22.09 13.88
CA GLY A 451 -11.30 22.16 15.31
C GLY A 451 -10.49 23.39 15.70
N TRP A 452 -10.22 24.30 14.75
CA TRP A 452 -9.62 25.61 15.00
C TRP A 452 -10.69 26.69 15.11
N GLU A 453 -10.64 27.46 16.20
CA GLU A 453 -11.45 28.67 16.38
C GLU A 453 -10.61 29.92 16.13
N MET A 454 -11.19 30.94 15.52
CA MET A 454 -10.49 32.19 15.16
C MET A 454 -9.75 32.82 16.33
N GLY A 455 -10.39 32.94 17.50
CA GLY A 455 -9.76 33.52 18.69
C GLY A 455 -8.55 32.73 19.17
N ARG A 456 -8.62 31.39 19.10
CA ARG A 456 -7.50 30.49 19.43
C ARG A 456 -6.34 30.67 18.45
N VAL A 457 -6.65 30.76 17.15
CA VAL A 457 -5.65 31.00 16.10
C VAL A 457 -4.93 32.34 16.29
N GLN A 458 -5.69 33.40 16.60
CA GLN A 458 -5.12 34.72 16.90
C GLN A 458 -4.15 34.65 18.09
N GLU A 459 -4.56 34.04 19.20
CA GLU A 459 -3.71 33.90 20.40
C GLU A 459 -2.40 33.14 20.08
N ILE A 460 -2.51 32.06 19.31
CA ILE A 460 -1.37 31.24 18.89
C ILE A 460 -0.42 32.05 18.00
N ALA A 461 -0.95 32.77 17.02
CA ALA A 461 -0.16 33.60 16.11
C ALA A 461 0.57 34.73 16.86
N GLN A 462 -0.09 35.37 17.83
CA GLN A 462 0.51 36.42 18.66
C GLN A 462 1.66 35.87 19.53
N LYS A 463 1.46 34.70 20.16
CA LYS A 463 2.50 34.01 20.94
C LYS A 463 3.68 33.58 20.07
N ALA A 464 3.43 33.03 18.90
CA ALA A 464 4.48 32.65 17.94
C ALA A 464 5.26 33.88 17.45
N ALA A 465 4.56 34.96 17.11
CA ALA A 465 5.17 36.23 16.69
C ALA A 465 6.06 36.84 17.77
N ALA A 466 5.71 36.69 19.06
CA ALA A 466 6.53 37.17 20.16
C ALA A 466 7.90 36.46 20.25
N LEU A 467 7.97 35.16 19.93
CA LEU A 467 9.23 34.40 19.91
C LEU A 467 10.16 34.88 18.79
N ILE A 468 9.59 35.15 17.60
CA ILE A 468 10.35 35.61 16.43
C ILE A 468 10.78 37.08 16.57
N ARG A 469 10.01 37.89 17.32
CA ARG A 469 10.30 39.31 17.57
C ARG A 469 11.67 39.55 18.20
N ALA A 470 12.18 38.59 18.97
CA ALA A 470 13.53 38.65 19.53
C ALA A 470 14.62 38.80 18.46
N CYS A 471 14.35 38.37 17.22
CA CYS A 471 15.24 38.53 16.07
C CYS A 471 15.04 39.84 15.28
N GLY A 472 14.21 40.76 15.77
CA GLY A 472 13.91 42.03 15.09
C GLY A 472 12.99 41.89 13.87
N ILE A 473 12.25 40.78 13.79
CA ILE A 473 11.25 40.54 12.73
C ILE A 473 9.86 40.66 13.36
N THR A 474 9.06 41.59 12.85
CA THR A 474 7.66 41.72 13.25
C THR A 474 6.79 40.81 12.38
N VAL A 475 6.16 39.80 12.98
CA VAL A 475 5.20 38.93 12.29
C VAL A 475 3.79 39.47 12.51
N ARG A 476 3.08 39.78 11.43
CA ARG A 476 1.67 40.20 11.47
C ARG A 476 0.88 39.65 10.29
N PRO A 477 -0.41 39.32 10.44
CA PRO A 477 -1.24 38.83 9.33
C PRO A 477 -1.30 39.83 8.16
N ALA A 478 -1.03 39.37 6.93
CA ALA A 478 -1.43 40.09 5.70
C ALA A 478 -2.94 40.01 5.47
N GLY A 479 -3.55 38.91 5.91
CA GLY A 479 -4.95 38.60 5.75
C GLY A 479 -5.32 37.38 6.58
N VAL A 480 -6.61 37.24 6.88
CA VAL A 480 -7.17 36.08 7.56
C VAL A 480 -8.33 35.57 6.72
N LEU A 481 -8.26 34.29 6.34
CA LEU A 481 -9.24 33.62 5.50
C LEU A 481 -9.86 32.48 6.28
N GLU A 482 -11.17 32.39 6.24
CA GLU A 482 -11.91 31.21 6.65
C GLU A 482 -12.36 30.48 5.39
N VAL A 483 -12.05 29.19 5.30
CA VAL A 483 -12.25 28.39 4.09
C VAL A 483 -13.13 27.21 4.43
N GLU A 484 -14.37 27.25 3.95
CA GLU A 484 -15.25 26.09 3.97
C GLU A 484 -14.83 25.14 2.84
N ALA A 485 -14.56 23.90 3.20
CA ALA A 485 -14.11 22.86 2.28
C ALA A 485 -14.83 21.53 2.58
N ASN A 486 -14.98 20.69 1.56
CA ASN A 486 -15.41 19.30 1.71
C ASN A 486 -14.56 18.59 2.79
N PRO A 487 -15.15 17.75 3.66
CA PRO A 487 -14.40 16.91 4.60
C PRO A 487 -13.16 16.20 4.04
N SER A 488 -13.16 15.83 2.75
CA SER A 488 -12.01 15.22 2.06
C SER A 488 -10.75 16.10 1.99
N LEU A 489 -10.91 17.43 2.06
CA LEU A 489 -9.84 18.41 1.96
C LEU A 489 -9.34 18.92 3.32
N ARG A 490 -9.98 18.54 4.42
CA ARG A 490 -9.71 19.16 5.74
C ARG A 490 -8.45 18.64 6.41
N ASP A 491 -7.93 17.50 5.97
CA ASP A 491 -6.68 16.92 6.48
C ASP A 491 -5.51 17.22 5.54
N PHE A 492 -4.30 17.25 6.10
CA PHE A 492 -3.08 17.33 5.32
C PHE A 492 -2.88 16.03 4.53
N SER A 493 -2.67 16.20 3.24
CA SER A 493 -1.86 15.30 2.43
C SER A 493 -1.16 16.19 1.43
N ARG A 494 -0.02 15.76 0.86
CA ARG A 494 0.64 16.56 -0.19
C ARG A 494 -0.34 16.94 -1.30
N SER A 495 -1.19 16.01 -1.68
CA SER A 495 -2.34 16.17 -2.56
C SER A 495 -3.31 17.29 -2.15
N ASN A 496 -3.84 17.26 -0.92
CA ASN A 496 -4.73 18.30 -0.39
C ASN A 496 -4.05 19.66 -0.33
N ALA A 497 -2.79 19.66 0.12
CA ALA A 497 -2.02 20.85 0.29
C ALA A 497 -1.80 21.60 -1.03
N LYS A 498 -1.43 20.88 -2.11
CA LYS A 498 -1.23 21.47 -3.44
C LYS A 498 -2.50 22.16 -3.93
N LEU A 499 -3.64 21.47 -3.83
CA LEU A 499 -4.91 21.99 -4.34
C LEU A 499 -5.40 23.20 -3.55
N LEU A 500 -5.36 23.13 -2.22
CA LEU A 500 -5.76 24.24 -1.36
C LEU A 500 -4.82 25.44 -1.54
N ALA A 501 -3.50 25.26 -1.51
CA ALA A 501 -2.55 26.36 -1.70
C ALA A 501 -2.55 26.95 -3.11
N GLY A 502 -2.89 26.15 -4.13
CA GLY A 502 -3.04 26.62 -5.51
C GLY A 502 -4.29 27.46 -5.74
N LYS A 503 -5.32 27.34 -4.88
CA LYS A 503 -6.61 28.05 -5.04
C LYS A 503 -6.82 29.15 -4.00
N VAL A 504 -6.43 28.91 -2.76
CA VAL A 504 -6.54 29.88 -1.66
C VAL A 504 -5.34 30.82 -1.73
N MET A 505 -5.55 31.98 -2.37
CA MET A 505 -4.54 33.03 -2.56
C MET A 505 -3.21 32.48 -3.08
N PRO A 506 -3.12 32.14 -4.38
CA PRO A 506 -1.90 31.59 -4.97
C PRO A 506 -0.74 32.58 -4.85
N GLY A 507 0.37 32.11 -4.28
CA GLY A 507 1.58 32.91 -4.03
C GLY A 507 1.63 33.52 -2.61
N GLY A 508 2.81 34.01 -2.22
CA GLY A 508 3.06 34.57 -0.89
C GLY A 508 3.15 33.52 0.24
N SER A 509 3.50 33.98 1.44
CA SER A 509 3.58 33.12 2.62
C SER A 509 2.20 32.88 3.24
N ARG A 510 1.88 31.63 3.54
CA ARG A 510 0.56 31.21 4.02
C ARG A 510 0.68 30.19 5.15
N VAL A 511 -0.21 30.27 6.13
CA VAL A 511 -0.29 29.34 7.26
C VAL A 511 -1.68 28.72 7.27
N PHE A 512 -1.76 27.42 7.02
CA PHE A 512 -3.00 26.65 6.98
C PHE A 512 -3.24 25.92 8.30
N PHE A 513 -4.32 26.29 8.97
CA PHE A 513 -4.86 25.58 10.14
C PHE A 513 -5.89 24.56 9.66
N ILE A 514 -5.52 23.29 9.79
CA ILE A 514 -6.23 22.14 9.23
C ILE A 514 -6.63 21.15 10.33
N ARG A 515 -7.49 20.19 9.99
CA ARG A 515 -8.06 19.24 10.95
C ARG A 515 -7.00 18.26 11.48
N ASP A 516 -6.49 17.42 10.60
CA ASP A 516 -5.51 16.38 10.93
C ASP A 516 -4.57 16.11 9.74
N THR A 517 -3.79 15.03 9.76
CA THR A 517 -2.89 14.60 8.68
C THR A 517 -3.14 13.15 8.27
N LEU A 518 -3.18 12.95 6.95
CA LEU A 518 -3.25 11.65 6.29
C LEU A 518 -1.86 11.05 6.04
N ASP A 519 -0.79 11.83 6.21
CA ASP A 519 0.57 11.32 6.09
C ASP A 519 0.85 10.30 7.22
N ARG A 520 1.65 9.28 6.89
CA ARG A 520 2.12 8.25 7.81
C ARG A 520 3.64 8.07 7.61
N PRO A 521 4.47 8.38 8.63
CA PRO A 521 4.12 8.79 9.99
C PRO A 521 3.38 10.14 10.03
N ALA A 522 2.51 10.31 11.04
CA ALA A 522 1.76 11.54 11.22
C ALA A 522 2.68 12.68 11.70
N TYR A 523 2.54 13.87 11.14
CA TYR A 523 3.24 15.08 11.54
C TYR A 523 2.25 16.12 12.07
N ASP A 524 2.57 16.73 13.20
CA ASP A 524 1.74 17.76 13.82
C ASP A 524 1.72 19.06 12.99
N ALA A 525 2.84 19.37 12.32
CA ALA A 525 2.99 20.48 11.40
C ALA A 525 3.98 20.15 10.27
N VAL A 526 3.85 20.83 9.13
CA VAL A 526 4.74 20.66 7.96
C VAL A 526 4.96 22.01 7.26
N THR A 527 6.21 22.28 6.88
CA THR A 527 6.60 23.49 6.14
C THR A 527 7.20 23.21 4.76
N PHE A 528 6.88 24.09 3.81
CA PHE A 528 7.43 24.08 2.46
C PHE A 528 8.21 25.37 2.17
N GLY A 529 9.53 25.27 2.09
CA GLY A 529 10.44 26.28 1.56
C GLY A 529 10.73 26.09 0.07
N THR A 530 11.70 26.81 -0.49
CA THR A 530 12.10 26.70 -1.89
C THR A 530 12.65 25.32 -2.25
N GLY A 531 13.37 24.67 -1.34
CA GLY A 531 14.04 23.40 -1.58
C GLY A 531 13.06 22.24 -1.80
N ASN A 532 12.07 22.10 -0.90
CA ASN A 532 11.10 21.00 -0.91
C ASN A 532 9.82 21.32 -1.71
N SER A 533 9.66 22.55 -2.22
CA SER A 533 8.55 22.93 -3.09
C SER A 533 8.92 23.05 -4.58
N ARG A 534 10.13 22.64 -5.01
CA ARG A 534 10.59 22.82 -6.41
C ARG A 534 9.64 22.24 -7.46
N ARG A 535 9.05 21.08 -7.18
CA ARG A 535 8.11 20.39 -8.08
C ARG A 535 6.65 20.85 -7.90
N ASN A 536 6.37 21.60 -6.84
CA ASN A 536 5.03 22.05 -6.46
C ASN A 536 5.07 23.53 -6.04
N PRO A 537 5.27 24.47 -6.99
CA PRO A 537 5.48 25.88 -6.69
C PRO A 537 4.36 26.54 -5.86
N GLU A 538 3.14 26.02 -5.95
CA GLU A 538 1.97 26.45 -5.18
C GLU A 538 2.14 26.26 -3.66
N LEU A 539 2.92 25.25 -3.24
CA LEU A 539 3.23 24.97 -1.84
C LEU A 539 4.33 25.89 -1.30
N ARG A 540 5.02 26.65 -2.14
CA ARG A 540 6.15 27.48 -1.70
C ARG A 540 5.72 28.46 -0.60
N PHE A 541 6.50 28.48 0.48
CA PHE A 541 6.30 29.29 1.69
C PHE A 541 4.97 29.03 2.39
N THR A 542 4.53 27.78 2.41
CA THR A 542 3.34 27.35 3.16
C THR A 542 3.72 26.60 4.43
N VAL A 543 2.96 26.84 5.50
CA VAL A 543 2.99 26.09 6.76
C VAL A 543 1.61 25.43 6.92
N TRP A 544 1.59 24.20 7.40
CA TRP A 544 0.37 23.43 7.66
C TRP A 544 0.41 22.93 9.10
N ILE A 545 -0.64 23.18 9.90
CA ILE A 545 -0.69 22.83 11.32
C ILE A 545 -2.02 22.15 11.68
N THR A 546 -1.93 21.01 12.37
CA THR A 546 -3.08 20.17 12.74
C THR A 546 -3.72 20.58 14.07
N ALA A 547 -5.02 20.35 14.26
CA ALA A 547 -5.73 20.82 15.45
C ALA A 547 -5.26 20.17 16.78
N LEU A 548 -4.59 19.01 16.68
CA LEU A 548 -4.08 18.23 17.80
C LEU A 548 -2.62 18.55 18.17
N THR A 549 -1.96 19.48 17.47
CA THR A 549 -0.59 19.91 17.77
C THR A 549 -0.43 20.33 19.24
N ARG A 550 0.55 19.74 19.92
CA ARG A 550 0.94 20.14 21.28
C ARG A 550 1.72 21.46 21.22
N ASP A 551 1.42 22.37 22.14
CA ASP A 551 2.05 23.70 22.21
C ASP A 551 2.07 24.45 20.86
N PRO A 552 0.90 24.67 20.24
CA PRO A 552 0.81 25.05 18.81
C PRO A 552 1.47 26.39 18.46
N HIS A 553 1.72 27.26 19.43
CA HIS A 553 2.44 28.51 19.22
C HIS A 553 3.95 28.31 19.07
N ILE A 554 4.53 27.31 19.74
CA ILE A 554 5.94 26.93 19.58
C ILE A 554 6.11 26.21 18.25
N ALA A 555 5.23 25.25 17.95
CA ALA A 555 5.23 24.57 16.65
C ALA A 555 5.07 25.57 15.49
N LEU A 556 4.11 26.50 15.58
CA LEU A 556 3.96 27.54 14.56
C LEU A 556 5.22 28.42 14.45
N ALA A 557 5.82 28.85 15.56
CA ALA A 557 7.04 29.66 15.51
C ALA A 557 8.20 28.88 14.86
N HIS A 558 8.38 27.61 15.21
CA HIS A 558 9.37 26.70 14.62
C HIS A 558 9.21 26.61 13.09
N GLU A 559 8.00 26.34 12.62
CA GLU A 559 7.68 26.26 11.20
C GLU A 559 7.89 27.59 10.45
N LEU A 560 7.53 28.72 11.06
CA LEU A 560 7.78 30.03 10.46
C LEU A 560 9.28 30.34 10.37
N VAL A 561 10.09 29.87 11.31
CA VAL A 561 11.56 29.99 11.22
C VAL A 561 12.10 29.16 10.06
N HIS A 562 11.59 27.94 9.81
CA HIS A 562 11.93 27.19 8.61
C HIS A 562 11.60 27.95 7.31
N VAL A 563 10.45 28.64 7.25
CA VAL A 563 10.09 29.51 6.11
C VAL A 563 11.07 30.67 5.94
N LEU A 564 11.41 31.37 7.03
CA LEU A 564 12.26 32.55 7.01
C LEU A 564 13.73 32.21 6.71
N LEU A 565 14.24 31.09 7.25
CA LEU A 565 15.56 30.56 6.93
C LEU A 565 15.62 29.94 5.53
N ASP A 566 14.50 29.44 5.03
CA ASP A 566 14.41 28.65 3.80
C ASP A 566 15.31 27.40 3.83
N ASP A 567 15.33 26.74 5.00
CA ASP A 567 16.18 25.59 5.33
C ASP A 567 15.44 24.64 6.30
N GLY A 568 15.74 23.35 6.22
CA GLY A 568 15.18 22.29 7.07
C GLY A 568 16.08 21.84 8.23
N ALA A 569 17.20 22.53 8.48
CA ALA A 569 18.11 22.16 9.56
C ALA A 569 17.50 22.38 10.95
N HIS A 570 17.82 21.45 11.85
CA HIS A 570 17.44 21.51 13.26
C HIS A 570 18.65 21.81 14.14
N SER A 571 18.42 22.44 15.29
CA SER A 571 19.44 22.77 16.29
C SER A 571 19.49 21.72 17.39
N ALA A 572 20.68 21.35 17.84
CA ALA A 572 20.88 20.50 19.02
C ALA A 572 21.01 21.30 20.32
N LEU A 573 21.04 22.64 20.25
CA LEU A 573 21.23 23.48 21.43
C LEU A 573 20.05 23.31 22.41
N PRO A 574 20.31 23.33 23.74
CA PRO A 574 19.25 23.34 24.74
C PRO A 574 18.32 24.53 24.56
N ASP A 575 17.03 24.33 24.80
CA ASP A 575 15.97 25.35 24.77
C ASP A 575 15.83 26.11 23.44
N ASN A 576 16.50 25.65 22.37
CA ASN A 576 16.43 26.28 21.07
C ASN A 576 15.09 25.95 20.38
N LEU A 577 14.47 26.96 19.77
CA LEU A 577 13.21 26.82 19.07
C LEU A 577 13.29 25.80 17.92
N MET A 578 14.45 25.67 17.26
CA MET A 578 14.67 24.79 16.11
C MET A 578 15.08 23.36 16.46
N ARG A 579 14.84 22.90 17.70
CA ARG A 579 15.07 21.49 18.05
C ARG A 579 14.06 20.57 17.35
N ALA A 580 14.49 19.35 17.04
CA ALA A 580 13.63 18.33 16.42
C ALA A 580 12.46 17.89 17.31
N ASP A 581 12.64 17.95 18.63
CA ASP A 581 11.60 17.70 19.63
C ASP A 581 10.99 19.03 20.10
N THR A 582 9.88 19.48 19.52
CA THR A 582 9.17 20.68 20.00
C THR A 582 8.64 20.47 21.42
N ALA A 583 9.15 21.26 22.37
CA ALA A 583 8.80 21.19 23.79
C ALA A 583 8.53 22.61 24.35
N PRO A 584 7.77 22.75 25.46
CA PRO A 584 7.46 24.05 26.08
C PRO A 584 8.66 24.95 26.41
N GLY A 585 9.84 24.37 26.62
CA GLY A 585 11.08 25.11 26.92
C GLY A 585 11.83 25.64 25.69
N ASN A 586 11.45 25.22 24.48
CA ASN A 586 12.16 25.55 23.24
C ASN A 586 11.76 26.94 22.74
N LEU A 587 12.29 27.99 23.38
CA LEU A 587 11.85 29.37 23.16
C LEU A 587 12.95 30.29 22.58
N LEU A 588 14.18 29.77 22.44
CA LEU A 588 15.36 30.59 22.11
C LEU A 588 15.78 30.47 20.64
N LEU A 589 16.22 31.59 20.06
CA LEU A 589 16.87 31.64 18.74
C LEU A 589 18.27 32.23 18.88
N THR A 590 19.25 31.70 18.15
CA THR A 590 20.62 32.22 18.19
C THR A 590 20.76 33.48 17.32
N PRO A 591 21.77 34.33 17.58
CA PRO A 591 22.07 35.48 16.71
C PRO A 591 22.29 35.12 15.25
N GLU A 592 22.89 33.95 14.98
CA GLU A 592 23.10 33.42 13.62
C GLU A 592 21.77 33.04 12.97
N GLN A 593 20.87 32.36 13.69
CA GLN A 593 19.52 32.06 13.21
C GLN A 593 18.75 33.35 12.90
N CYS A 594 18.81 34.34 13.80
CA CYS A 594 18.16 35.65 13.59
C CYS A 594 18.72 36.39 12.36
N THR A 595 20.02 36.32 12.11
CA THR A 595 20.65 36.97 10.96
C THR A 595 20.31 36.23 9.67
N GLY A 596 20.44 34.90 9.67
CA GLY A 596 20.08 34.05 8.53
C GLY A 596 18.62 34.22 8.11
N MET A 597 17.68 34.30 9.07
CA MET A 597 16.28 34.57 8.78
C MET A 597 16.08 35.89 8.05
N ARG A 598 16.69 36.98 8.53
CA ARG A 598 16.54 38.30 7.90
C ARG A 598 17.12 38.31 6.48
N ASP A 599 18.28 37.70 6.30
CA ASP A 599 18.97 37.69 5.00
C ASP A 599 18.22 36.84 3.97
N ASN A 600 17.84 35.61 4.34
CA ASN A 600 17.15 34.70 3.42
C ASN A 600 15.71 35.15 3.14
N ALA A 601 14.99 35.64 4.16
CA ALA A 601 13.64 36.14 3.95
C ALA A 601 13.62 37.41 3.08
N ARG A 602 14.59 38.33 3.20
CA ARG A 602 14.74 39.46 2.25
C ARG A 602 15.05 38.98 0.83
N LYS A 603 15.99 38.04 0.69
CA LYS A 603 16.34 37.45 -0.62
C LYS A 603 15.15 36.80 -1.30
N ASN A 604 14.27 36.19 -0.51
CA ASN A 604 13.05 35.54 -0.98
C ASN A 604 11.83 36.49 -1.08
N GLY A 605 12.00 37.78 -0.77
CA GLY A 605 10.93 38.78 -0.85
C GLY A 605 9.82 38.62 0.19
N LEU A 606 10.14 37.99 1.33
CA LEU A 606 9.20 37.72 2.43
C LEU A 606 9.16 38.85 3.47
N LEU A 607 10.21 39.69 3.54
CA LEU A 607 10.28 40.84 4.44
C LEU A 607 10.02 42.13 3.67
N HIS A 608 9.21 43.01 4.27
CA HIS A 608 8.80 44.30 3.73
C HIS A 608 9.25 45.47 4.60
#